data_AF-A0A0K6GER5-F1
#
_entry.id   AF-A0A0K6GER5-F1
#
_cell.length_a   1.000
_cell.length_b   1.000
_cell.length_c   1.000
_cell.angle_alpha   90.00
_cell.angle_beta   90.00
_cell.angle_gamma   90.00
#
_symmetry.space_group_name_H-M   'P 1'
#
loop_
_entity.id
_entity.type
_entity.pdbx_description
1 polymer ?
#
loop_
_entity_poly.entity_id
_entity_poly.type
_entity_poly.pdbx_seq_one_letter_code
_entity_poly.pdbx_strand_id
1 'polypeptide(L)'
;MGRLAQALVVLPGRPITSLMLYGPVTLSGLESALPVLVQSSAQIEYLSLQAEELSASLLTLLSAYIPTLTRLEIRIVRSAMVAYSNLTSESVCQAMSLLPSMKYFRLRLWCPQLFKELWFHAQRDVALDWKEYCPNLCKIVFESSNYGKVVEWTFDEEAMDWVCSLDEDE
;
A
#
# COMPACT_ATOMS: atom_id res chain seq x y z
N MET A 1 -16.13 -21.02 3.07
CA MET A 1 -14.74 -20.58 2.90
C MET A 1 -14.60 -19.87 1.56
N GLY A 2 -14.03 -18.67 1.52
CA GLY A 2 -13.82 -17.93 0.27
C GLY A 2 -12.77 -18.59 -0.63
N ARG A 3 -12.85 -18.35 -1.95
CA ARG A 3 -11.90 -18.88 -2.95
C ARG A 3 -10.45 -18.50 -2.65
N LEU A 4 -10.22 -17.31 -2.07
CA LEU A 4 -8.89 -16.84 -1.67
C LEU A 4 -8.30 -17.71 -0.55
N ALA A 5 -9.06 -17.96 0.53
CA ALA A 5 -8.59 -18.81 1.62
C ALA A 5 -8.22 -20.22 1.13
N GLN A 6 -9.02 -20.80 0.24
CA GLN A 6 -8.72 -22.09 -0.37
C GLN A 6 -7.42 -22.04 -1.20
N ALA A 7 -7.20 -21.00 -1.99
CA ALA A 7 -5.97 -20.85 -2.78
C ALA A 7 -4.73 -20.75 -1.89
N LEU A 8 -4.83 -20.06 -0.74
CA LEU A 8 -3.72 -19.92 0.20
C LEU A 8 -3.40 -21.21 0.97
N VAL A 9 -4.37 -22.12 1.16
CA VAL A 9 -4.11 -23.45 1.75
C VAL A 9 -3.20 -24.29 0.87
N VAL A 10 -3.27 -24.13 -0.46
CA VAL A 10 -2.48 -24.93 -1.42
C VAL A 10 -1.08 -24.34 -1.64
N LEU A 11 -0.68 -23.33 -0.86
CA LEU A 11 0.65 -22.77 -0.99
C LEU A 11 1.70 -23.88 -0.73
N PRO A 12 2.70 -24.02 -1.62
CA PRO A 12 3.69 -25.07 -1.50
C PRO A 12 4.48 -24.93 -0.19
N GLY A 13 5.06 -26.02 0.31
CA GLY A 13 5.90 -26.03 1.51
C GLY A 13 7.23 -25.26 1.39
N ARG A 14 7.35 -24.35 0.42
CA ARG A 14 8.49 -23.45 0.23
C ARG A 14 8.12 -22.06 0.78
N PRO A 15 9.08 -21.32 1.36
CA PRO A 15 8.82 -19.99 1.85
C PRO A 15 8.41 -19.08 0.69
N ILE A 16 7.24 -18.45 0.83
CA ILE A 16 6.73 -17.46 -0.12
C ILE A 16 7.06 -16.08 0.43
N THR A 17 7.77 -15.29 -0.37
CA THR A 17 8.17 -13.92 -0.04
C THR A 17 7.38 -12.86 -0.80
N SER A 18 6.71 -13.25 -1.89
CA SER A 18 5.95 -12.33 -2.75
C SER A 18 4.57 -12.91 -3.04
N LEU A 19 3.53 -12.16 -2.70
CA LEU A 19 2.14 -12.51 -2.97
C LEU A 19 1.49 -11.42 -3.84
N MET A 20 0.93 -11.82 -4.97
CA MET A 20 0.16 -10.94 -5.85
C MET A 20 -1.27 -11.46 -5.96
N LEU A 21 -2.23 -10.63 -5.57
CA LEU A 21 -3.66 -10.94 -5.63
C LEU A 21 -4.27 -10.22 -6.82
N TYR A 22 -4.69 -11.01 -7.82
CA TYR A 22 -5.32 -10.48 -9.02
C TYR A 22 -6.84 -10.36 -8.84
N GLY A 23 -7.37 -9.20 -9.26
CA GLY A 23 -8.79 -8.87 -9.13
C GLY A 23 -9.12 -8.20 -7.78
N PRO A 24 -10.31 -7.61 -7.68
CA PRO A 24 -10.73 -6.88 -6.49
C PRO A 24 -10.86 -7.83 -5.30
N VAL A 25 -10.21 -7.48 -4.19
CA VAL A 25 -10.29 -8.20 -2.92
C VAL A 25 -11.08 -7.37 -1.92
N THR A 26 -12.06 -7.99 -1.27
CA THR A 26 -12.82 -7.36 -0.18
C THR A 26 -12.09 -7.53 1.15
N LEU A 27 -12.29 -6.60 2.08
CA LEU A 27 -11.71 -6.70 3.43
C LEU A 27 -12.12 -8.00 4.12
N SER A 28 -13.41 -8.36 4.07
CA SER A 28 -13.92 -9.63 4.60
C SER A 28 -13.29 -10.87 3.95
N GLY A 29 -12.95 -10.77 2.66
CA GLY A 29 -12.22 -11.80 1.93
C GLY A 29 -10.82 -12.01 2.51
N LEU A 30 -10.09 -10.92 2.77
CA LEU A 30 -8.78 -10.94 3.41
C LEU A 30 -8.85 -11.44 4.85
N GLU A 31 -9.82 -10.98 5.65
CA GLU A 31 -10.01 -11.42 7.04
C GLU A 31 -10.17 -12.94 7.14
N SER A 32 -10.86 -13.55 6.18
CA SER A 32 -11.04 -15.00 6.13
C SER A 32 -9.82 -15.78 5.61
N ALA A 33 -8.92 -15.11 4.87
CA ALA A 33 -7.85 -15.76 4.11
C ALA A 33 -6.46 -15.58 4.73
N LEU A 34 -6.14 -14.38 5.24
CA LEU A 34 -4.84 -14.08 5.84
C LEU A 34 -4.49 -14.95 7.07
N PRO A 35 -5.43 -15.36 7.94
CA PRO A 35 -5.11 -16.28 9.03
C PRO A 35 -4.52 -17.63 8.56
N VAL A 36 -4.87 -18.06 7.34
CA VAL A 36 -4.33 -19.29 6.73
C VAL A 36 -2.83 -19.11 6.40
N LEU A 37 -2.39 -17.90 6.07
CA LEU A 37 -0.99 -17.62 5.78
C LEU A 37 -0.11 -17.78 7.03
N VAL A 38 -0.60 -17.43 8.21
CA VAL A 38 0.14 -17.61 9.47
C VAL A 38 0.36 -19.08 9.79
N GLN A 39 -0.51 -19.97 9.29
CA GLN A 39 -0.33 -21.42 9.41
C GLN A 39 0.70 -21.97 8.41
N SER A 40 1.14 -21.17 7.44
CA SER A 40 2.16 -21.52 6.48
C SER A 40 3.54 -21.00 6.91
N SER A 41 4.62 -21.54 6.34
CA SER A 41 5.98 -21.02 6.51
C SER A 41 6.26 -19.77 5.65
N ALA A 42 5.22 -19.11 5.13
CA ALA A 42 5.36 -17.92 4.30
C ALA A 42 5.84 -16.71 5.13
N GLN A 43 6.84 -16.02 4.61
CA GLN A 43 7.35 -14.76 5.15
C GLN A 43 7.18 -13.72 4.06
N ILE A 44 5.94 -13.25 3.87
CA ILE A 44 5.62 -12.35 2.77
C ILE A 44 6.27 -11.00 3.05
N GLU A 45 7.17 -10.60 2.16
CA GLU A 45 7.85 -9.32 2.16
C GLU A 45 7.23 -8.35 1.15
N TYR A 46 6.65 -8.88 0.07
CA TYR A 46 5.98 -8.12 -0.97
C TYR A 46 4.53 -8.56 -1.12
N LEU A 47 3.60 -7.62 -1.00
CA LEU A 47 2.17 -7.83 -1.27
C LEU A 47 1.69 -6.84 -2.33
N SER A 48 1.07 -7.35 -3.39
CA SER A 48 0.28 -6.54 -4.32
C SER A 48 -1.17 -7.00 -4.29
N LEU A 49 -2.09 -6.06 -4.18
CA LEU A 49 -3.52 -6.33 -4.22
C LEU A 49 -4.30 -5.19 -4.87
N GLN A 50 -5.50 -5.51 -5.32
CA GLN A 50 -6.49 -4.53 -5.73
C GLN A 50 -7.58 -4.46 -4.66
N ALA A 51 -7.75 -3.27 -4.06
CA ALA A 51 -8.74 -3.01 -3.02
C ALA A 51 -9.76 -1.97 -3.50
N GLU A 52 -10.93 -1.96 -2.86
CA GLU A 52 -11.92 -0.92 -3.09
C GLU A 52 -11.41 0.44 -2.60
N GLU A 53 -10.75 0.47 -1.44
CA GLU A 53 -10.15 1.65 -0.83
C GLU A 53 -8.96 1.28 0.07
N LEU A 54 -8.11 2.27 0.37
CA LEU A 54 -7.16 2.19 1.47
C LEU A 54 -7.88 2.61 2.75
N SER A 55 -7.76 1.79 3.79
CA SER A 55 -8.37 2.05 5.10
C SER A 55 -7.45 1.60 6.23
N ALA A 56 -7.66 2.17 7.42
CA ALA A 56 -6.96 1.75 8.63
C ALA A 56 -7.17 0.25 8.93
N SER A 57 -8.40 -0.25 8.74
CA SER A 57 -8.71 -1.67 8.94
C SER A 57 -7.93 -2.58 8.01
N LEU A 58 -7.73 -2.20 6.74
CA LEU A 58 -6.89 -2.96 5.82
C LEU A 58 -5.43 -3.02 6.31
N LEU A 59 -4.84 -1.87 6.66
CA LEU A 59 -3.45 -1.82 7.13
C LEU A 59 -3.24 -2.57 8.45
N THR A 60 -4.17 -2.43 9.40
CA THR A 60 -4.17 -3.18 10.66
C THR A 60 -4.29 -4.68 10.44
N LEU A 61 -5.10 -5.10 9.46
CA LEU A 61 -5.22 -6.51 9.12
C LEU A 61 -3.92 -7.04 8.51
N LEU A 62 -3.30 -6.28 7.61
CA LEU A 62 -2.03 -6.64 7.00
C LEU A 62 -0.90 -6.71 8.03
N SER A 63 -0.82 -5.78 8.98
CA SER A 63 0.19 -5.82 10.04
C SER A 63 0.03 -7.01 10.96
N ALA A 64 -1.22 -7.38 11.29
CA ALA A 64 -1.51 -8.50 12.19
C ALA A 64 -1.08 -9.86 11.59
N TYR A 65 -1.24 -10.04 10.28
CA TYR A 65 -1.02 -11.34 9.63
C TYR A 65 0.24 -11.38 8.74
N ILE A 66 0.82 -10.24 8.39
CA ILE A 66 2.02 -10.13 7.54
C ILE A 66 3.00 -9.10 8.14
N PRO A 67 3.59 -9.36 9.32
CA PRO A 67 4.49 -8.41 9.99
C PRO A 67 5.84 -8.21 9.25
N THR A 68 6.19 -9.14 8.35
CA THR A 68 7.40 -9.09 7.51
C THR A 68 7.25 -8.19 6.28
N LEU A 69 6.09 -7.57 6.09
CA LEU A 69 5.79 -6.80 4.89
C LEU A 69 6.73 -5.59 4.76
N THR A 70 7.60 -5.61 3.75
CA THR A 70 8.52 -4.51 3.44
C THR A 70 8.05 -3.68 2.26
N ARG A 71 7.22 -4.26 1.39
CA ARG A 71 6.73 -3.64 0.16
C ARG A 71 5.23 -3.91 0.00
N LEU A 72 4.46 -2.84 -0.13
CA LEU A 72 3.01 -2.92 -0.33
C LEU A 72 2.61 -2.14 -1.57
N GLU A 73 1.97 -2.82 -2.51
CA GLU A 73 1.31 -2.19 -3.66
C GLU A 73 -0.21 -2.35 -3.53
N ILE A 74 -0.92 -1.23 -3.50
CA ILE A 74 -2.38 -1.21 -3.48
C ILE A 74 -2.87 -0.51 -4.75
N ARG A 75 -3.69 -1.23 -5.52
CA ARG A 75 -4.48 -0.66 -6.60
C ARG A 75 -5.89 -0.35 -6.11
N ILE A 76 -6.22 0.92 -5.98
CA ILE A 76 -7.55 1.39 -5.58
C ILE A 76 -8.45 1.51 -6.81
N VAL A 77 -9.66 0.99 -6.70
CA VAL A 77 -10.69 1.07 -7.77
C VAL A 77 -11.50 2.38 -7.69
N ARG A 78 -11.61 2.98 -6.50
CA ARG A 78 -12.30 4.27 -6.28
C ARG A 78 -11.49 5.49 -6.77
N SER A 79 -12.18 6.63 -6.90
CA SER A 79 -11.61 7.92 -7.34
C SER A 79 -10.55 8.48 -6.36
N ALA A 80 -9.53 9.16 -6.89
CA ALA A 80 -8.47 9.84 -6.13
C ALA A 80 -8.99 10.75 -5.00
N MET A 81 -10.13 11.41 -5.20
CA MET A 81 -10.67 12.34 -4.20
C MET A 81 -11.07 11.63 -2.90
N VAL A 82 -11.65 10.43 -3.02
CA VAL A 82 -12.02 9.57 -1.87
C VAL A 82 -10.78 8.92 -1.27
N ALA A 83 -9.82 8.52 -2.12
CA ALA A 83 -8.55 7.98 -1.64
C ALA A 83 -7.76 9.02 -0.83
N TYR A 84 -7.74 10.29 -1.27
CA TYR A 84 -7.03 11.37 -0.61
C TYR A 84 -7.50 11.60 0.84
N SER A 85 -8.80 11.77 1.05
CA SER A 85 -9.34 12.00 2.40
C SER A 85 -8.98 10.88 3.38
N ASN A 86 -8.79 9.66 2.88
CA ASN A 86 -8.40 8.52 3.68
C ASN A 86 -6.89 8.50 3.95
N LEU A 87 -6.05 8.87 2.97
CA LEU A 87 -4.59 8.82 3.08
C LEU A 87 -4.04 9.73 4.19
N THR A 88 -4.61 10.92 4.34
CA THR A 88 -4.25 11.89 5.38
C THR A 88 -5.09 11.74 6.64
N SER A 89 -5.94 10.70 6.72
CA SER A 89 -6.73 10.48 7.93
C SER A 89 -5.82 9.99 9.06
N GLU A 90 -6.00 10.54 10.26
CA GLU A 90 -5.24 10.14 11.45
C GLU A 90 -5.29 8.62 11.67
N SER A 91 -6.44 7.99 11.40
CA SER A 91 -6.61 6.54 11.52
C SER A 91 -5.70 5.73 10.60
N VAL A 92 -5.47 6.21 9.36
CA VAL A 92 -4.59 5.54 8.40
C VAL A 92 -3.14 5.77 8.79
N CYS A 93 -2.77 6.98 9.19
CA CYS A 93 -1.44 7.30 9.69
C CYS A 93 -1.09 6.44 10.92
N GLN A 94 -2.00 6.33 11.89
CA GLN A 94 -1.83 5.44 13.04
C GLN A 94 -1.68 3.97 12.61
N ALA A 95 -2.47 3.50 11.63
CA ALA A 95 -2.34 2.13 11.14
C ALA A 95 -1.01 1.88 10.39
N MET A 96 -0.40 2.89 9.78
CA MET A 96 0.93 2.79 9.18
C MET A 96 2.01 2.49 10.23
N SER A 97 1.85 2.99 11.47
CA SER A 97 2.79 2.69 12.57
C SER A 97 2.82 1.20 12.97
N LEU A 98 1.77 0.46 12.61
CA LEU A 98 1.68 -0.98 12.85
C LEU A 98 2.50 -1.79 11.83
N LEU A 99 3.08 -1.15 10.81
CA LEU A 99 3.86 -1.80 9.75
C LEU A 99 5.36 -1.47 9.89
N PRO A 100 6.04 -1.96 10.95
CA PRO A 100 7.40 -1.53 11.29
C PRO A 100 8.44 -1.93 10.25
N SER A 101 8.19 -2.97 9.45
CA SER A 101 9.13 -3.45 8.43
C SER A 101 8.97 -2.73 7.08
N MET A 102 7.93 -1.88 6.93
CA MET A 102 7.59 -1.27 5.66
C MET A 102 8.66 -0.28 5.22
N LYS A 103 9.11 -0.43 3.97
CA LYS A 103 10.10 0.46 3.33
C LYS A 103 9.57 1.10 2.06
N TYR A 104 8.68 0.41 1.37
CA TYR A 104 8.16 0.81 0.07
C TYR A 104 6.64 0.70 0.04
N PHE A 105 6.00 1.80 -0.32
CA PHE A 105 4.56 1.82 -0.58
C PHE A 105 4.29 2.31 -2.00
N ARG A 106 3.41 1.61 -2.72
CA ARG A 106 2.92 2.04 -4.03
C ARG A 106 1.40 2.09 -4.03
N LEU A 107 0.88 3.24 -4.43
CA LEU A 107 -0.53 3.47 -4.61
C LEU A 107 -0.84 3.70 -6.08
N ARG A 108 -1.66 2.81 -6.65
CA ARG A 108 -2.24 3.01 -7.98
C ARG A 108 -3.69 3.42 -7.84
N LEU A 109 -4.08 4.54 -8.40
CA LEU A 109 -5.47 5.02 -8.33
C LEU A 109 -5.86 5.79 -9.58
N TRP A 110 -7.17 5.94 -9.77
CA TRP A 110 -7.70 6.76 -10.85
C TRP A 110 -7.79 8.22 -10.41
N CYS A 111 -7.07 9.13 -11.09
CA CYS A 111 -6.99 10.55 -10.71
C CYS A 111 -7.54 11.46 -11.82
N PRO A 112 -8.70 12.11 -11.63
CA PRO A 112 -9.21 13.04 -12.64
C PRO A 112 -8.22 14.18 -12.91
N GLN A 113 -8.12 14.63 -14.17
CA GLN A 113 -7.19 15.69 -14.60
C GLN A 113 -7.29 16.97 -13.76
N LEU A 114 -8.52 17.36 -13.39
CA LEU A 114 -8.81 18.54 -12.56
C LEU A 114 -8.23 18.45 -11.14
N PHE A 115 -7.86 17.25 -10.68
CA PHE A 115 -7.32 17.03 -9.35
C PHE A 115 -5.78 16.97 -9.33
N LYS A 116 -5.11 17.13 -10.48
CA LYS A 116 -3.66 16.89 -10.61
C LYS A 116 -2.80 17.75 -9.69
N GLU A 117 -3.04 19.06 -9.61
CA GLU A 117 -2.23 19.98 -8.79
C GLU A 117 -2.48 19.77 -7.29
N LEU A 118 -3.76 19.70 -6.90
CA LEU A 118 -4.16 19.38 -5.53
C LEU A 118 -3.57 18.04 -5.08
N TRP A 119 -3.61 17.03 -5.96
CA TRP A 119 -3.04 15.72 -5.72
C TRP A 119 -1.53 15.76 -5.55
N PHE A 120 -0.81 16.57 -6.32
CA PHE A 120 0.64 16.67 -6.19
C PHE A 120 1.06 17.27 -4.83
N HIS A 121 0.42 18.35 -4.40
CA HIS A 121 0.69 18.95 -3.09
C HIS A 121 0.34 18.00 -1.94
N ALA A 122 -0.83 17.36 -2.05
CA ALA A 122 -1.30 16.34 -1.11
C ALA A 122 -0.32 15.18 -0.90
N GLN A 123 0.38 14.74 -1.95
CA GLN A 123 1.33 13.62 -1.84
C GLN A 123 2.50 13.93 -0.92
N ARG A 124 2.98 15.19 -0.90
CA ARG A 124 4.06 15.60 -0.01
C ARG A 124 3.61 15.52 1.46
N ASP A 125 2.43 16.03 1.76
CA ASP A 125 1.87 16.02 3.11
C ASP A 125 1.69 14.57 3.59
N VAL A 126 1.16 13.69 2.74
CA VAL A 126 1.07 12.24 3.02
C VAL A 126 2.45 11.64 3.28
N ALA A 127 3.49 12.00 2.51
CA ALA A 127 4.83 11.47 2.71
C ALA A 127 5.44 11.92 4.05
N LEU A 128 5.23 13.18 4.43
CA LEU A 128 5.66 13.72 5.72
C LEU A 128 4.94 13.02 6.88
N ASP A 129 3.61 12.99 6.84
CA ASP A 129 2.79 12.33 7.86
C ASP A 129 3.21 10.86 8.00
N TRP A 130 3.28 10.12 6.89
CA TRP A 130 3.57 8.69 6.96
C TRP A 130 4.99 8.39 7.43
N LYS A 131 5.96 9.28 7.20
CA LYS A 131 7.31 9.14 7.74
C LYS A 131 7.34 9.25 9.25
N GLU A 132 6.51 10.14 9.82
CA GLU A 132 6.38 10.31 11.27
C GLU A 132 5.86 9.02 11.93
N TYR A 133 4.84 8.38 11.33
CA TYR A 133 4.24 7.17 11.87
C TYR A 133 4.99 5.88 11.48
N CYS A 134 5.66 5.85 10.33
CA CYS A 134 6.42 4.71 9.82
C CYS A 134 7.86 5.13 9.49
N PRO A 135 8.77 5.17 10.50
CA PRO A 135 10.12 5.71 10.32
C PRO A 135 10.99 4.98 9.30
N ASN A 136 10.70 3.70 9.04
CA ASN A 136 11.42 2.88 8.07
C ASN A 136 10.96 3.07 6.63
N LEU A 137 9.89 3.85 6.40
CA LEU A 137 9.40 4.16 5.07
C LEU A 137 10.43 5.04 4.36
N CYS A 138 10.92 4.55 3.21
CA CYS A 138 11.95 5.20 2.42
C CYS A 138 11.41 5.67 1.07
N LYS A 139 10.33 5.07 0.58
CA LYS A 139 9.84 5.33 -0.78
C LYS A 139 8.33 5.18 -0.88
N ILE A 140 7.68 6.17 -1.48
CA ILE A 140 6.25 6.20 -1.75
C ILE A 140 6.05 6.52 -3.23
N VAL A 141 5.33 5.67 -3.94
CA VAL A 141 5.03 5.86 -5.35
C VAL A 141 3.53 6.05 -5.53
N PHE A 142 3.15 7.18 -6.12
CA PHE A 142 1.78 7.48 -6.52
C PHE A 142 1.66 7.39 -8.03
N GLU A 143 0.79 6.51 -8.50
CA GLU A 143 0.58 6.27 -9.92
C GLU A 143 -0.87 6.54 -10.30
N SER A 144 -1.04 7.35 -11.35
CA SER A 144 -2.32 7.69 -11.93
C SER A 144 -2.64 6.75 -13.10
N SER A 145 -3.64 5.88 -12.91
CA SER A 145 -4.01 4.85 -13.89
C SER A 145 -4.53 5.40 -15.23
N ASN A 146 -4.93 6.66 -15.30
CA ASN A 146 -5.57 7.28 -16.48
C ASN A 146 -4.65 8.17 -17.33
N TYR A 147 -3.49 8.58 -16.80
CA TYR A 147 -2.52 9.37 -17.57
C TYR A 147 -1.09 8.81 -17.49
N GLY A 148 -0.91 7.62 -16.91
CA GLY A 148 0.40 6.93 -16.83
C GLY A 148 1.43 7.62 -15.94
N LYS A 149 1.12 8.79 -15.37
CA LYS A 149 2.07 9.55 -14.55
C LYS A 149 2.39 8.81 -13.26
N VAL A 150 3.69 8.62 -13.04
CA VAL A 150 4.26 8.09 -11.81
C VAL A 150 4.97 9.23 -11.10
N VAL A 151 4.57 9.49 -9.87
CA VAL A 151 5.27 10.38 -8.95
C VAL A 151 5.91 9.53 -7.87
N GLU A 152 7.22 9.65 -7.73
CA GLU A 152 7.98 8.92 -6.74
C GLU A 152 8.59 9.89 -5.73
N TRP A 153 8.26 9.67 -4.46
CA TRP A 153 8.87 10.33 -3.33
C TRP A 153 9.85 9.37 -2.68
N THR A 154 11.11 9.76 -2.59
CA THR A 154 12.16 9.00 -1.91
C THR A 154 12.74 9.84 -0.77
N PHE A 155 12.86 9.25 0.41
CA PHE A 155 13.40 9.92 1.58
C PHE A 155 14.92 9.94 1.48
N ASP A 156 15.50 11.14 1.50
CA ASP A 156 16.93 11.36 1.55
C ASP A 156 17.35 11.44 3.03
N GLU A 157 18.09 10.44 3.49
CA GLU A 157 18.57 10.37 4.88
C GLU A 157 19.64 11.43 5.20
N GLU A 158 20.37 11.94 4.19
CA GLU A 158 21.38 12.97 4.39
C GLU A 158 20.73 14.34 4.54
N ALA A 159 19.76 14.65 3.68
CA ALA A 159 18.99 15.89 3.73
C ALA A 159 17.89 15.88 4.80
N MET A 160 17.54 14.70 5.34
CA MET A 160 16.38 14.48 6.23
C MET A 160 15.07 15.01 5.62
N ASP A 161 14.91 14.90 4.31
CA ASP A 161 13.76 15.41 3.57
C ASP A 161 13.33 14.45 2.45
N TRP A 162 12.13 14.65 1.92
CA TRP A 162 11.60 13.89 0.79
C TRP A 162 11.95 14.55 -0.54
N VAL A 163 12.56 13.76 -1.43
CA VAL A 163 12.88 14.16 -2.81
C VAL A 163 11.82 13.60 -3.75
N CYS A 164 11.22 14.48 -4.54
CA CYS A 164 10.26 14.10 -5.58
C CYS A 164 10.99 13.88 -6.91
N SER A 165 10.78 12.71 -7.49
CA SER A 165 11.10 12.41 -8.89
C SER A 165 9.79 12.21 -9.66
N LEU A 166 9.67 12.90 -10.77
CA LEU A 166 8.56 12.77 -11.70
C LEU A 166 9.10 11.99 -12.89
N ASP A 167 8.49 10.83 -13.21
CA ASP A 167 8.66 10.26 -14.54
C ASP A 167 7.90 11.19 -15.49
N GLU A 168 8.63 12.17 -16.02
CA GLU A 168 8.21 12.94 -17.19
C GLU A 168 8.48 12.07 -18.41
N ASP A 169 7.50 11.26 -18.81
CA ASP A 169 7.52 10.63 -20.13
C ASP A 169 7.52 11.74 -21.22
N GLU A 170 8.48 11.60 -22.13
CA GLU A 170 8.66 12.28 -23.42
C GLU A 170 7.39 12.31 -24.30
#